data_AF-A0A942CES4-F1
#
_entry.id   AF-A0A942CES4-F1
#
_cell.length_a   1.000
_cell.length_b   1.000
_cell.length_c   1.000
_cell.angle_alpha   90.00
_cell.angle_beta   90.00
_cell.angle_gamma   90.00
#
_symmetry.space_group_name_H-M   'P 1'
#
loop_
_entity.id
_entity.type
_entity.pdbx_description
1 polymer ?
#
loop_
_entity_poly.entity_id
_entity_poly.type
_entity_poly.pdbx_seq_one_letter_code
_entity_poly.pdbx_strand_id
1 'polypeptide(L)'
;MTTPSTIEVPRPTPEAEGIFCRWLTHLNDEFTRHHQFERRADIVRDELSMLLLGRPHRGRHAVTLDSDLPLDVALENLDPRNVSLAAEMPSRNAETLDKEKWMHVKPLIWFWLQFDRMALGQNLWLGFRFRNILGTHIFQHIGKDVYIYPGFTFVRGYNLSLADGTRIEPNVHIDDREPVQLSGTVTTRG
;
A
#
# COMPACT_ATOMS: atom_id res chain seq x y z
N MET A 1 7.90 -6.89 -43.72
CA MET A 1 8.40 -6.90 -42.34
C MET A 1 7.90 -5.64 -41.66
N THR A 2 6.81 -5.74 -40.91
CA THR A 2 6.27 -4.64 -40.09
C THR A 2 7.12 -4.56 -38.82
N THR A 3 7.83 -3.46 -38.63
CA THR A 3 8.53 -3.13 -37.39
C THR A 3 7.52 -3.21 -36.24
N PRO A 4 7.81 -3.91 -35.12
CA PRO A 4 6.91 -3.90 -33.98
C PRO A 4 6.79 -2.46 -33.49
N SER A 5 5.60 -1.89 -33.65
CA SER A 5 5.22 -0.61 -33.05
C SER A 5 5.54 -0.72 -31.56
N THR A 6 6.55 0.02 -31.12
CA THR A 6 6.89 0.08 -29.70
C THR A 6 5.81 0.92 -29.06
N ILE A 7 4.87 0.26 -28.36
CA ILE A 7 3.78 0.95 -27.67
C ILE A 7 4.42 1.89 -26.64
N GLU A 8 4.34 3.20 -26.89
CA GLU A 8 4.84 4.20 -25.96
C GLU A 8 3.90 4.27 -24.76
N VAL A 9 4.41 3.91 -23.58
CA VAL A 9 3.65 4.01 -22.34
C VAL A 9 3.53 5.49 -21.97
N PRO A 10 2.30 6.02 -21.77
CA PRO A 10 2.10 7.41 -21.39
C PRO A 10 2.92 7.76 -20.14
N ARG A 11 3.59 8.93 -20.18
CA ARG A 11 4.34 9.48 -19.06
C ARG A 11 3.67 10.74 -18.50
N PRO A 12 3.84 11.03 -17.20
CA PRO A 12 3.47 12.33 -16.64
C PRO A 12 4.24 13.47 -17.32
N THR A 13 3.80 14.71 -17.08
CA THR A 13 4.64 15.87 -17.40
C THR A 13 5.95 15.81 -16.60
N PRO A 14 7.05 16.41 -17.07
CA PRO A 14 8.33 16.39 -16.35
C PRO A 14 8.24 16.93 -14.92
N GLU A 15 7.41 17.95 -14.69
CA GLU A 15 7.16 18.52 -13.36
C GLU A 15 6.48 17.50 -12.43
N ALA A 16 5.41 16.86 -12.89
CA ALA A 16 4.67 15.86 -12.12
C ALA A 16 5.56 14.63 -11.83
N GLU A 17 6.29 14.14 -12.83
CA GLU A 17 7.26 13.04 -12.67
C GLU A 17 8.31 13.38 -11.61
N GLY A 18 8.85 14.60 -11.64
CA GLY A 18 9.81 15.07 -10.63
C GLY A 18 9.23 15.08 -9.21
N ILE A 19 7.99 15.54 -9.03
CA ILE A 19 7.30 15.53 -7.72
C ILE A 19 7.06 14.10 -7.25
N PHE A 20 6.51 13.24 -8.12
CA PHE A 20 6.22 11.84 -7.81
C PHE A 20 7.48 11.08 -7.41
N CYS A 21 8.56 11.20 -8.17
CA CYS A 21 9.83 10.54 -7.86
C CYS A 21 10.38 10.99 -6.51
N ARG A 22 10.38 12.30 -6.20
CA ARG A 22 10.85 12.80 -4.90
C ARG A 22 10.02 12.25 -3.74
N TRP A 23 8.70 12.23 -3.88
CA TRP A 23 7.80 11.70 -2.84
C TRP A 23 8.01 10.19 -2.63
N LEU A 24 8.13 9.42 -3.72
CA LEU A 24 8.43 7.99 -3.65
C LEU A 24 9.79 7.69 -2.99
N THR A 25 10.83 8.44 -3.33
CA THR A 25 12.14 8.33 -2.68
C THR A 25 12.04 8.65 -1.19
N HIS A 26 11.34 9.73 -0.83
CA HIS A 26 11.11 10.10 0.57
C HIS A 26 10.45 8.97 1.37
N LEU A 27 9.34 8.41 0.85
CA LEU A 27 8.65 7.29 1.49
C LEU A 27 9.57 6.06 1.65
N ASN A 28 10.31 5.71 0.60
CA ASN A 28 11.22 4.59 0.63
C ASN A 28 12.31 4.77 1.71
N ASP A 29 12.87 5.97 1.81
CA ASP A 29 13.90 6.29 2.81
C ASP A 29 13.35 6.24 4.24
N GLU A 30 12.15 6.80 4.47
CA GLU A 30 11.48 6.74 5.78
C GLU A 30 11.20 5.30 6.21
N PHE A 31 10.65 4.45 5.33
CA PHE A 31 10.33 3.05 5.66
C PHE A 31 11.56 2.15 5.74
N THR A 32 12.64 2.50 5.04
CA THR A 32 13.96 1.86 5.21
C THR A 32 14.57 2.21 6.56
N ARG A 33 14.47 3.47 7.00
CA ARG A 33 15.03 3.94 8.27
C ARG A 33 14.23 3.44 9.47
N HIS A 34 12.92 3.32 9.33
CA HIS A 34 12.02 3.06 10.45
C HIS A 34 11.24 1.77 10.26
N HIS A 35 11.48 0.79 11.13
CA HIS A 35 10.79 -0.50 11.13
C HIS A 35 9.80 -0.65 12.29
N GLN A 36 9.89 0.23 13.29
CA GLN A 36 9.02 0.19 14.47
C GLN A 36 7.59 0.56 14.09
N PHE A 37 6.62 -0.23 14.59
CA PHE A 37 5.19 -0.06 14.31
C PHE A 37 4.72 1.37 14.54
N GLU A 38 5.02 1.94 15.71
CA GLU A 38 4.59 3.29 16.09
C GLU A 38 5.07 4.35 15.10
N ARG A 39 6.34 4.29 14.72
CA ARG A 39 6.91 5.28 13.80
C ARG A 39 6.31 5.15 12.40
N ARG A 40 6.13 3.92 11.90
CA ARG A 40 5.47 3.68 10.61
C ARG A 40 4.01 4.12 10.63
N ALA A 41 3.31 3.92 11.75
CA ALA A 41 1.93 4.36 11.90
C ALA A 41 1.79 5.89 11.86
N ASP A 42 2.68 6.63 12.51
CA ASP A 42 2.70 8.10 12.43
C ASP A 42 2.94 8.59 10.99
N ILE A 43 3.95 8.04 10.30
CA ILE A 43 4.25 8.40 8.90
C ILE A 43 3.01 8.16 8.03
N VAL A 44 2.42 6.96 8.11
CA VAL A 44 1.26 6.60 7.28
C VAL A 44 0.05 7.49 7.59
N ARG A 45 -0.25 7.76 8.85
CA ARG A 45 -1.36 8.64 9.25
C ARG A 45 -1.17 10.05 8.69
N ASP A 46 0.03 10.59 8.79
CA ASP A 46 0.35 11.95 8.37
C ASP A 46 0.31 12.07 6.83
N GLU A 47 0.85 11.09 6.10
CA GLU A 47 0.76 10.98 4.64
C GLU A 47 -0.70 10.87 4.17
N LEU A 48 -1.50 9.99 4.78
CA LEU A 48 -2.92 9.86 4.45
C LEU A 48 -3.69 11.15 4.74
N SER A 49 -3.38 11.85 5.83
CA SER A 49 -3.99 13.15 6.14
C SER A 49 -3.66 14.20 5.08
N MET A 50 -2.39 14.27 4.65
CA MET A 50 -1.97 15.19 3.59
C MET A 50 -2.62 14.85 2.25
N LEU A 51 -2.66 13.57 1.87
CA LEU A 51 -3.21 13.13 0.59
C LEU A 51 -4.73 13.27 0.48
N LEU A 52 -5.46 12.94 1.55
CA LEU A 52 -6.93 12.95 1.55
C LEU A 52 -7.53 14.29 1.93
N LEU A 53 -6.88 15.04 2.83
CA LEU A 53 -7.45 16.25 3.44
C LEU A 53 -6.64 17.51 3.12
N GLY A 54 -5.48 17.39 2.45
CA GLY A 54 -4.63 18.52 2.10
C GLY A 54 -3.99 19.23 3.29
N ARG A 55 -3.92 18.57 4.46
CA ARG A 55 -3.40 19.15 5.70
C ARG A 55 -2.72 18.09 6.58
N PRO A 56 -1.70 18.49 7.36
CA PRO A 56 -1.05 17.55 8.26
C PRO A 56 -2.02 17.09 9.35
N HIS A 57 -1.82 15.87 9.85
CA HIS A 57 -2.51 15.43 11.05
C HIS A 57 -2.16 16.38 12.19
N ARG A 58 -3.16 17.04 12.76
CA ARG A 58 -3.00 17.83 13.98
C ARG A 58 -3.30 16.89 15.13
N GLY A 59 -2.41 16.83 16.11
CA GLY A 59 -2.61 16.01 17.31
C GLY A 59 -3.96 16.30 17.99
N ARG A 60 -4.38 15.39 18.88
CA ARG A 60 -5.73 15.31 19.50
C ARG A 60 -6.54 16.60 19.41
N HIS A 61 -7.52 16.60 18.51
CA HIS A 61 -8.62 17.54 18.54
C HIS A 61 -9.39 17.31 19.84
N ALA A 62 -9.59 18.36 20.64
CA ALA A 62 -10.56 18.28 21.72
C ALA A 62 -11.93 18.12 21.06
N VAL A 63 -12.56 16.96 21.25
CA VAL A 63 -13.95 16.75 20.83
C VAL A 63 -14.80 17.74 21.61
N THR A 64 -15.17 18.85 20.99
CA THR A 64 -15.91 19.92 21.68
C THR A 64 -17.40 19.87 21.39
N LEU A 65 -17.82 19.28 20.27
CA LEU A 65 -19.22 19.23 19.82
C LEU A 65 -19.52 17.89 19.15
N ASP A 66 -20.67 17.29 19.47
CA ASP A 66 -21.13 16.04 18.85
C ASP A 66 -21.31 16.16 17.33
N SER A 67 -21.55 17.37 16.82
CA SER A 67 -21.66 17.64 15.38
C SER A 67 -20.38 17.38 14.60
N ASP A 68 -19.23 17.42 15.28
CA ASP A 68 -17.91 17.25 14.65
C ASP A 68 -17.45 15.78 14.66
N LEU A 69 -18.16 14.90 15.39
CA LEU A 69 -17.82 13.49 15.52
C LEU A 69 -17.60 12.76 14.18
N PRO A 70 -18.38 12.97 13.11
CA PRO A 70 -18.12 12.29 11.84
C PRO A 70 -16.74 12.63 11.25
N LEU A 71 -16.28 13.88 11.41
CA LEU A 71 -14.96 14.30 10.97
C LEU A 71 -13.87 13.67 11.86
N ASP A 72 -14.08 13.66 13.17
CA ASP A 72 -13.13 13.05 14.11
C ASP A 72 -13.00 11.53 13.86
N VAL A 73 -14.11 10.82 13.62
CA VAL A 73 -14.10 9.40 13.23
C VAL A 73 -13.29 9.20 11.95
N ALA A 74 -13.48 10.06 10.95
CA ALA A 74 -12.72 9.97 9.69
C ALA A 74 -11.22 10.20 9.91
N LEU A 75 -10.84 11.16 10.75
CA LEU A 75 -9.45 11.47 11.09
C LEU A 75 -8.78 10.34 11.87
N GLU A 76 -9.45 9.81 12.89
CA GLU A 76 -8.94 8.69 13.69
C GLU A 76 -8.78 7.41 12.86
N ASN A 77 -9.67 7.18 11.88
CA ASN A 77 -9.58 6.05 10.95
C ASN A 77 -8.35 6.10 10.03
N LEU A 78 -7.71 7.27 9.85
CA LEU A 78 -6.46 7.36 9.07
C LEU A 78 -5.27 6.73 9.81
N ASP A 79 -5.32 6.61 11.14
CA ASP A 79 -4.24 6.03 11.93
C ASP A 79 -4.29 4.48 11.88
N PRO A 80 -3.22 3.80 11.41
CA PRO A 80 -3.15 2.34 11.40
C PRO A 80 -3.35 1.65 12.76
N ARG A 81 -3.19 2.37 13.87
CA ARG A 81 -3.43 1.85 15.22
C ARG A 81 -4.92 1.64 15.51
N ASN A 82 -5.78 2.40 14.85
CA ASN A 82 -7.22 2.41 15.08
C ASN A 82 -8.00 1.50 14.12
N VAL A 83 -7.30 0.82 13.20
CA VAL A 83 -7.93 -0.04 12.18
C VAL A 83 -7.62 -1.51 12.42
N SER A 84 -8.59 -2.35 12.06
CA SER A 84 -8.44 -3.80 12.05
C SER A 84 -8.42 -4.30 10.62
N LEU A 85 -7.46 -5.15 10.27
CA LEU A 85 -7.35 -5.75 8.94
C LEU A 85 -7.71 -7.24 8.96
N ALA A 86 -7.93 -7.80 7.77
CA ALA A 86 -8.40 -9.17 7.61
C ALA A 86 -7.56 -10.21 8.38
N ALA A 87 -6.22 -10.06 8.40
CA ALA A 87 -5.31 -10.96 9.10
C ALA A 87 -5.57 -11.08 10.61
N GLU A 88 -6.13 -10.03 11.22
CA GLU A 88 -6.40 -9.94 12.66
C GLU A 88 -7.76 -10.53 13.03
N MET A 89 -8.57 -10.92 12.03
CA MET A 89 -9.92 -11.43 12.26
C MET A 89 -9.89 -12.92 12.61
N PRO A 90 -10.65 -13.38 13.63
CA PRO A 90 -10.73 -14.80 13.97
C PRO A 90 -11.16 -15.68 12.77
N SER A 91 -12.04 -15.17 11.91
CA SER A 91 -12.48 -15.84 10.67
C SER A 91 -11.35 -16.10 9.64
N ARG A 92 -10.17 -15.50 9.85
CA ARG A 92 -8.98 -15.63 9.00
C ARG A 92 -7.81 -16.30 9.72
N ASN A 93 -8.09 -17.07 10.77
CA ASN A 93 -7.08 -17.78 11.56
C ASN A 93 -6.05 -16.82 12.19
N ALA A 94 -6.54 -15.77 12.85
CA ALA A 94 -5.70 -14.79 13.53
C ALA A 94 -4.78 -15.42 14.61
N GLU A 95 -5.14 -16.60 15.13
CA GLU A 95 -4.32 -17.36 16.08
C GLU A 95 -2.98 -17.84 15.49
N THR A 96 -2.86 -17.95 14.16
CA THR A 96 -1.61 -18.33 13.48
C THR A 96 -0.85 -17.13 12.92
N LEU A 97 -1.27 -15.90 13.25
CA LEU A 97 -0.63 -14.67 12.82
C LEU A 97 0.68 -14.45 13.58
N ASP A 98 1.77 -14.23 12.84
CA ASP A 98 3.04 -13.81 13.41
C ASP A 98 2.95 -12.33 13.78
N LYS A 99 2.73 -12.05 15.07
CA LYS A 99 2.47 -10.69 15.57
C LYS A 99 3.65 -9.75 15.34
N GLU A 100 4.88 -10.25 15.44
CA GLU A 100 6.07 -9.41 15.28
C GLU A 100 6.18 -8.95 13.83
N LYS A 101 6.13 -9.89 12.88
CA LYS A 101 6.11 -9.54 11.44
C LYS A 101 4.92 -8.66 11.08
N TRP A 102 3.74 -8.98 11.62
CA TRP A 102 2.53 -8.22 11.36
C TRP A 102 2.64 -6.76 11.81
N MET A 103 3.19 -6.51 13.01
CA MET A 103 3.42 -5.15 13.51
C MET A 103 4.36 -4.34 12.59
N HIS A 104 5.30 -4.98 11.89
CA HIS A 104 6.15 -4.28 10.93
C HIS A 104 5.41 -3.86 9.66
N VAL A 105 4.49 -4.69 9.15
CA VAL A 105 3.85 -4.47 7.84
C VAL A 105 2.47 -3.83 7.90
N LYS A 106 1.72 -3.98 9.01
CA LYS A 106 0.33 -3.50 9.14
C LYS A 106 0.15 -2.03 8.70
N PRO A 107 0.97 -1.05 9.15
CA PRO A 107 0.84 0.33 8.70
C PRO A 107 0.96 0.49 7.18
N LEU A 108 1.88 -0.25 6.56
CA LEU A 108 2.14 -0.18 5.13
C LEU A 108 1.02 -0.83 4.32
N ILE A 109 0.45 -1.94 4.82
CA ILE A 109 -0.73 -2.57 4.23
C ILE A 109 -1.93 -1.63 4.31
N TRP A 110 -2.12 -0.92 5.43
CA TRP A 110 -3.16 0.10 5.51
C TRP A 110 -2.94 1.20 4.47
N PHE A 111 -1.72 1.71 4.34
CA PHE A 111 -1.39 2.75 3.36
C PHE A 111 -1.66 2.27 1.93
N TRP A 112 -1.25 1.05 1.59
CA TRP A 112 -1.54 0.40 0.32
C TRP A 112 -3.04 0.39 0.00
N LEU A 113 -3.85 -0.12 0.94
CA LEU A 113 -5.29 -0.27 0.76
C LEU A 113 -5.99 1.08 0.60
N GLN A 114 -5.53 2.12 1.29
CA GLN A 114 -6.08 3.47 1.14
C GLN A 114 -5.65 4.09 -0.20
N PHE A 115 -4.38 3.97 -0.56
CA PHE A 115 -3.86 4.52 -1.82
C PHE A 115 -4.62 4.00 -3.04
N ASP A 116 -4.90 2.69 -3.09
CA ASP A 116 -5.64 2.05 -4.19
C ASP A 116 -7.08 2.54 -4.34
N ARG A 117 -7.68 3.08 -3.26
CA ARG A 117 -9.03 3.66 -3.27
C ARG A 117 -9.06 5.12 -3.72
N MET A 118 -7.91 5.79 -3.83
CA MET A 118 -7.81 7.18 -4.24
C MET A 118 -7.65 7.32 -5.76
N ALA A 119 -7.89 8.52 -6.29
CA ALA A 119 -7.59 8.84 -7.69
C ALA A 119 -6.11 8.59 -8.05
N LEU A 120 -5.20 8.81 -7.09
CA LEU A 120 -3.77 8.51 -7.24
C LEU A 120 -3.51 7.01 -7.48
N GLY A 121 -4.30 6.13 -6.85
CA GLY A 121 -4.23 4.68 -7.05
C GLY A 121 -4.52 4.23 -8.47
N GLN A 122 -5.34 4.99 -9.21
CA GLN A 122 -5.70 4.72 -10.60
C GLN A 122 -4.65 5.20 -11.61
N ASN A 123 -3.72 6.07 -11.20
CA ASN A 123 -2.58 6.46 -12.02
C ASN A 123 -1.56 5.31 -12.07
N LEU A 124 -1.54 4.54 -13.17
CA LEU A 124 -0.67 3.36 -13.30
C LEU A 124 0.83 3.71 -13.24
N TRP A 125 1.25 4.87 -13.78
CA TRP A 125 2.66 5.25 -13.76
C TRP A 125 3.15 5.45 -12.32
N LEU A 126 2.37 6.16 -11.51
CA LEU A 126 2.69 6.38 -10.10
C LEU A 126 2.46 5.11 -9.28
N GLY A 127 1.31 4.47 -9.47
CA GLY A 127 0.84 3.33 -8.69
C GLY A 127 1.74 2.11 -8.80
N PHE A 128 2.29 1.78 -9.98
CA PHE A 128 3.25 0.67 -10.10
C PHE A 128 4.51 0.90 -9.28
N ARG A 129 5.04 2.13 -9.29
CA ARG A 129 6.24 2.48 -8.51
C ARG A 129 5.96 2.49 -7.02
N PHE A 130 4.84 3.08 -6.62
CA PHE A 130 4.39 3.11 -5.22
C PHE A 130 4.23 1.69 -4.67
N ARG A 131 3.49 0.83 -5.38
CA ARG A 131 3.28 -0.58 -4.99
C ARG A 131 4.57 -1.38 -4.98
N ASN A 132 5.50 -1.15 -5.91
CA ASN A 132 6.80 -1.81 -5.86
C ASN A 132 7.62 -1.37 -4.62
N ILE A 133 7.65 -0.07 -4.30
CA ILE A 133 8.32 0.43 -3.09
C ILE A 133 7.68 -0.17 -1.84
N LEU A 134 6.37 -0.01 -1.63
CA LEU A 134 5.71 -0.58 -0.45
C LEU A 134 5.87 -2.11 -0.41
N GLY A 135 5.79 -2.78 -1.56
CA GLY A 135 6.00 -4.22 -1.70
C GLY A 135 7.35 -4.68 -1.18
N THR A 136 8.44 -3.92 -1.38
CA THR A 136 9.76 -4.25 -0.81
C THR A 136 9.79 -4.22 0.72
N HIS A 137 8.87 -3.48 1.34
CA HIS A 137 8.77 -3.36 2.81
C HIS A 137 7.68 -4.25 3.41
N ILE A 138 6.81 -4.84 2.59
CA ILE A 138 5.67 -5.68 3.01
C ILE A 138 5.92 -7.16 2.71
N PHE A 139 6.36 -7.47 1.49
CA PHE A 139 6.48 -8.83 0.99
C PHE A 139 7.78 -9.49 1.43
N GLN A 140 7.78 -10.83 1.44
CA GLN A 140 9.02 -11.58 1.65
C GLN A 140 10.04 -11.28 0.54
N HIS A 141 9.56 -11.16 -0.70
CA HIS A 141 10.39 -10.81 -1.85
C HIS A 141 9.57 -10.16 -2.97
N ILE A 142 10.18 -9.21 -3.68
CA ILE A 142 9.67 -8.69 -4.94
C ILE A 142 10.82 -8.59 -5.95
N GLY A 143 10.62 -9.22 -7.10
CA GLY A 143 11.57 -9.21 -8.21
C GLY A 143 11.61 -7.88 -8.97
N LYS A 144 12.37 -7.88 -10.05
CA LYS A 144 12.49 -6.75 -10.99
C LYS A 144 11.32 -6.72 -11.96
N ASP A 145 11.00 -5.53 -12.47
CA ASP A 145 9.97 -5.34 -13.51
C ASP A 145 8.60 -5.96 -13.17
N VAL A 146 8.22 -5.91 -11.89
CA VAL A 146 6.90 -6.36 -11.40
C VAL A 146 5.85 -5.26 -11.66
N TYR A 147 4.69 -5.67 -12.15
CA TYR A 147 3.54 -4.80 -12.42
C TYR A 147 2.36 -5.21 -11.55
N ILE A 148 1.94 -4.33 -10.64
CA ILE A 148 0.82 -4.59 -9.73
C ILE A 148 -0.29 -3.60 -10.00
N TYR A 149 -1.37 -4.07 -10.63
CA TYR A 149 -2.52 -3.23 -10.92
C TYR A 149 -3.34 -2.91 -9.65
N PRO A 150 -4.14 -1.83 -9.67
CA PRO A 150 -4.92 -1.42 -8.50
C PRO A 150 -5.90 -2.50 -8.04
N GLY A 151 -6.14 -2.55 -6.73
CA GLY A 151 -7.07 -3.49 -6.11
C GLY A 151 -6.43 -4.84 -5.76
N PHE A 152 -5.12 -5.01 -5.95
CA PHE A 152 -4.42 -6.19 -5.44
C PHE A 152 -4.52 -6.23 -3.91
N THR A 153 -5.05 -7.32 -3.38
CA THR A 153 -5.23 -7.54 -1.93
C THR A 153 -4.66 -8.89 -1.51
N PHE A 154 -4.27 -8.96 -0.24
CA PHE A 154 -3.70 -10.14 0.37
C PHE A 154 -3.99 -10.15 1.87
N VAL A 155 -3.74 -11.27 2.55
CA VAL A 155 -4.09 -11.42 3.96
C VAL A 155 -2.98 -10.88 4.86
N ARG A 156 -1.74 -11.34 4.71
CA ARG A 156 -0.60 -11.05 5.60
C ARG A 156 0.48 -10.18 4.98
N GLY A 157 0.70 -10.31 3.67
CA GLY A 157 1.75 -9.64 2.91
C GLY A 157 3.13 -10.29 3.06
N TYR A 158 3.60 -10.48 4.30
CA TYR A 158 4.97 -10.93 4.59
C TYR A 158 5.28 -12.39 4.19
N ASN A 159 4.31 -13.12 3.65
CA ASN A 159 4.46 -14.48 3.13
C ASN A 159 4.45 -14.54 1.59
N LEU A 160 4.28 -13.39 0.92
CA LEU A 160 4.27 -13.30 -0.54
C LEU A 160 5.69 -13.12 -1.09
N SER A 161 5.99 -13.86 -2.15
CA SER A 161 7.18 -13.66 -2.97
C SER A 161 6.78 -13.52 -4.44
N LEU A 162 7.15 -12.42 -5.10
CA LEU A 162 6.90 -12.19 -6.52
C LEU A 162 8.20 -12.32 -7.31
N ALA A 163 8.21 -13.15 -8.35
CA ALA A 163 9.35 -13.30 -9.26
C ALA A 163 9.51 -12.11 -10.22
N ASP A 164 10.64 -12.04 -10.91
CA ASP A 164 10.90 -11.05 -11.97
C ASP A 164 9.80 -11.09 -13.04
N GLY A 165 9.36 -9.91 -13.49
CA GLY A 165 8.37 -9.77 -14.55
C GLY A 165 6.93 -10.17 -14.17
N THR A 166 6.65 -10.45 -12.89
CA THR A 166 5.31 -10.84 -12.44
C THR A 166 4.31 -9.71 -12.71
N ARG A 167 3.14 -10.07 -13.24
CA ARG A 167 2.02 -9.16 -13.51
C ARG A 167 0.80 -9.58 -12.71
N ILE A 168 0.35 -8.73 -11.81
CA ILE A 168 -0.87 -8.95 -11.03
C ILE A 168 -1.98 -8.12 -11.65
N GLU A 169 -2.97 -8.78 -12.24
CA GLU A 169 -4.15 -8.12 -12.81
C GLU A 169 -5.02 -7.42 -11.74
N PRO A 170 -5.89 -6.48 -12.13
CA PRO A 170 -6.73 -5.76 -11.19
C PRO A 170 -7.56 -6.68 -10.29
N ASN A 171 -7.76 -6.24 -9.03
CA ASN A 171 -8.66 -6.90 -8.07
C ASN A 171 -8.31 -8.36 -7.71
N VAL A 172 -7.09 -8.80 -7.98
CA VAL A 172 -6.59 -10.11 -7.52
C VAL A 172 -6.56 -10.13 -5.99
N HIS A 173 -7.06 -11.23 -5.41
CA HIS A 173 -6.93 -11.52 -3.99
C HIS A 173 -6.09 -12.78 -3.79
N ILE A 174 -5.07 -12.71 -2.93
CA ILE A 174 -4.22 -13.86 -2.58
C ILE A 174 -4.32 -14.15 -1.09
N ASP A 175 -4.62 -15.40 -0.78
CA ASP A 175 -4.55 -15.92 0.58
C ASP A 175 -3.13 -16.40 0.88
N ASP A 176 -2.34 -15.58 1.55
CA ASP A 176 -0.95 -15.84 1.92
C ASP A 176 -0.79 -16.18 3.41
N ARG A 177 -1.79 -16.84 4.01
CA ARG A 177 -1.63 -17.37 5.37
C ARG A 177 -0.44 -18.32 5.48
N GLU A 178 -0.17 -19.07 4.42
CA GLU A 178 1.06 -19.81 4.18
C GLU A 178 1.92 -19.11 3.11
N PRO A 179 3.22 -19.41 3.01
CA PRO A 179 4.08 -18.85 1.96
C PRO A 179 3.55 -19.10 0.54
N VAL A 180 3.50 -18.05 -0.28
CA VAL A 180 3.05 -18.13 -1.68
C VAL A 180 4.08 -17.47 -2.60
N GLN A 181 4.46 -18.19 -3.66
CA GLN A 181 5.31 -17.67 -4.73
C GLN A 181 4.47 -17.41 -5.98
N LEU A 182 4.56 -16.19 -6.51
CA LEU A 182 3.84 -15.74 -7.69
C LEU A 182 4.82 -15.46 -8.83
N SER A 183 4.44 -15.84 -10.04
CA SER A 183 5.20 -15.58 -11.28
C SER A 183 4.26 -15.49 -12.48
N GLY A 184 4.74 -14.91 -13.58
CA GLY A 184 3.94 -14.74 -14.79
C GLY A 184 2.76 -13.78 -14.60
N THR A 185 1.65 -14.01 -15.30
CA THR A 185 0.42 -13.21 -15.15
C THR A 185 -0.53 -13.89 -14.18
N VAL A 186 -0.85 -13.21 -13.09
CA VAL A 186 -1.79 -13.65 -12.06
C VAL A 186 -3.11 -12.92 -12.26
N THR A 187 -4.19 -13.67 -12.44
CA THR A 187 -5.55 -13.15 -12.62
C THR A 187 -6.47 -13.64 -11.51
N THR A 188 -7.59 -12.96 -11.29
CA THR A 188 -8.68 -13.54 -10.50
C THR A 188 -9.12 -14.82 -11.19
N ARG A 189 -9.20 -15.95 -10.46
CA ARG A 189 -9.90 -17.12 -10.99
C ARG A 189 -11.35 -16.71 -11.23
N GLY A 190 -11.80 -16.79 -12.49
CA GLY A 190 -13.22 -16.80 -12.81
C GLY A 190 -13.91 -18.06 -12.32
#